data_AF-A0A2H5PIS4-F1
#
_entry.id   AF-A0A2H5PIS4-F1
#
_cell.length_a   1.000
_cell.length_b   1.000
_cell.length_c   1.000
_cell.angle_alpha   90.00
_cell.angle_beta   90.00
_cell.angle_gamma   90.00
#
_symmetry.space_group_name_H-M   'P 1'
#
loop_
_entity.id
_entity.type
_entity.pdbx_description
1 polymer ?
#
loop_
_entity_poly.entity_id
_entity_poly.type
_entity_poly.pdbx_seq_one_letter_code
_entity_poly.pdbx_strand_id
1 'polypeptide(L)'
;MLAMLHLIRFSTSSESNSELAWFVKTGGIKGDLGPQTTINWFRIEKFYGDYKLVFCPSVCKFCKVLCIDVGIFVNGGVWHLALSDVTFNVTFLKG
;
A
#
# COMPACT_ATOMS: atom_id res chain seq x y z
N MET A 1 5.87 2.99 12.59
CA MET A 1 5.75 1.54 12.87
C MET A 1 5.70 0.82 11.52
N LEU A 2 6.55 -0.18 11.27
CA LEU A 2 6.32 -1.07 10.11
C LEU A 2 5.11 -1.92 10.43
N ALA A 3 4.12 -1.90 9.55
CA ALA A 3 2.92 -2.72 9.69
C ALA A 3 2.89 -3.70 8.53
N MET A 4 2.60 -4.95 8.85
CA MET A 4 2.19 -5.95 7.88
C MET A 4 0.77 -6.35 8.27
N LEU A 5 -0.21 -5.76 7.60
CA LEU A 5 -1.54 -6.36 7.54
C LEU A 5 -1.35 -7.71 6.88
N HIS A 6 -1.75 -8.76 7.60
CA HIS A 6 -1.58 -10.13 7.16
C HIS A 6 -2.06 -10.26 5.71
N LEU A 7 -1.14 -10.62 4.82
CA LEU A 7 -1.40 -10.99 3.43
C LEU A 7 -1.71 -9.85 2.46
N ILE A 8 -1.29 -8.60 2.70
CA ILE A 8 -1.39 -7.54 1.68
C ILE A 8 -0.12 -7.46 0.81
N ARG A 9 -0.28 -7.17 -0.48
CA ARG A 9 0.79 -6.87 -1.44
C ARG A 9 0.42 -5.74 -2.40
N PHE A 10 1.42 -4.99 -2.86
CA PHE A 10 1.26 -3.96 -3.89
C PHE A 10 1.63 -4.53 -5.26
N SER A 11 0.78 -4.31 -6.26
CA SER A 11 1.04 -4.80 -7.62
C SER A 11 0.34 -3.94 -8.66
N THR A 12 0.95 -3.82 -9.83
CA THR A 12 0.32 -3.23 -11.01
C THR A 12 -0.85 -4.11 -11.47
N SER A 13 -1.98 -3.51 -11.82
CA SER A 13 -2.93 -4.14 -12.75
C SER A 13 -3.26 -3.19 -13.88
N SER A 14 -3.35 -3.75 -15.10
CA SER A 14 -4.08 -3.15 -16.20
C SER A 14 -5.53 -3.61 -16.12
N GLU A 15 -6.47 -2.69 -15.96
CA GLU A 15 -7.84 -2.93 -16.42
C GLU A 15 -8.08 -2.18 -17.73
N SER A 16 -9.06 -2.64 -18.50
CA SER A 16 -9.25 -2.48 -19.95
C SER A 16 -9.36 -1.05 -20.51
N ASN A 17 -9.17 -0.01 -19.69
CA ASN A 17 -9.15 1.38 -20.13
C ASN A 17 -7.98 2.15 -19.45
N SER A 18 -6.79 1.95 -20.00
CA SER A 18 -5.66 2.90 -20.04
C SER A 18 -5.24 3.69 -18.79
N GLU A 19 -5.36 3.18 -17.57
CA GLU A 19 -4.64 3.73 -16.42
C GLU A 19 -3.87 2.63 -15.67
N LEU A 20 -2.54 2.72 -15.72
CA LEU A 20 -1.63 1.85 -14.98
C LEU A 20 -1.58 2.34 -13.53
N ALA A 21 -2.27 1.64 -12.64
CA ALA A 21 -2.22 1.92 -11.20
C ALA A 21 -1.60 0.76 -10.41
N TRP A 22 -0.94 1.12 -9.31
CA TRP A 22 -0.40 0.17 -8.34
C TRP A 22 -1.43 -0.05 -7.23
N PHE A 23 -2.07 -1.21 -7.25
CA PHE A 23 -3.16 -1.52 -6.33
C PHE A 23 -2.69 -2.29 -5.10
N VAL A 24 -3.40 -2.08 -4.00
CA VAL A 24 -3.33 -2.92 -2.80
C VAL A 24 -4.18 -4.17 -3.04
N LYS A 25 -3.55 -5.34 -2.98
CA LYS A 25 -4.21 -6.64 -3.16
C LYS A 25 -3.92 -7.55 -1.97
N THR A 26 -4.73 -8.58 -1.82
CA THR A 26 -4.45 -9.70 -0.89
C THR A 26 -3.47 -10.70 -1.52
N GLY A 27 -3.04 -11.70 -0.74
CA GLY A 27 -2.08 -12.73 -1.17
C GLY A 27 -0.60 -12.39 -0.93
N GLY A 28 -0.30 -11.43 -0.06
CA GLY A 28 1.06 -11.18 0.42
C GLY A 28 1.60 -12.32 1.30
N ILE A 29 2.92 -12.42 1.39
CA ILE A 29 3.61 -13.40 2.23
C ILE A 29 3.85 -12.79 3.61
N LYS A 30 3.49 -13.51 4.68
CA LYS A 30 3.71 -13.08 6.06
C LYS A 30 5.18 -13.27 6.46
N GLY A 31 5.78 -12.25 7.07
CA GLY A 31 7.15 -12.30 7.58
C GLY A 31 8.20 -12.14 6.48
N ASP A 32 9.42 -12.60 6.77
CA ASP A 32 10.61 -12.50 5.91
C ASP A 32 11.01 -11.05 5.58
N LEU A 33 12.00 -10.52 6.29
CA LEU A 33 12.55 -9.18 6.05
C LEU A 33 13.61 -9.26 4.97
N GLY A 34 13.18 -9.25 3.71
CA GLY A 34 14.10 -9.38 2.59
C GLY A 34 13.57 -8.79 1.29
N PRO A 35 14.40 -8.81 0.23
CA PRO A 35 14.05 -8.27 -1.08
C PRO A 35 12.77 -8.89 -1.66
N GLN A 36 12.53 -10.18 -1.39
CA GLN A 36 11.41 -10.95 -1.94
C GLN A 36 10.03 -10.49 -1.45
N THR A 37 9.97 -9.89 -0.26
CA THR A 37 8.72 -9.44 0.34
C THR A 37 8.56 -7.93 0.31
N THR A 38 9.46 -7.18 -0.34
CA THR A 38 9.46 -5.71 -0.37
C THR A 38 8.08 -5.12 -0.69
N ILE A 39 7.34 -5.73 -1.61
CA ILE A 39 5.99 -5.31 -2.02
C ILE A 39 4.88 -5.66 -1.01
N ASN A 40 5.18 -6.31 0.10
CA ASN A 40 4.20 -6.67 1.14
C ASN A 40 4.21 -5.69 2.33
N TRP A 41 5.17 -4.75 2.36
CA TRP A 41 5.39 -3.86 3.50
C TRP A 41 4.85 -2.47 3.25
N PHE A 42 4.17 -1.93 4.25
CA PHE A 42 3.72 -0.56 4.31
C PHE A 42 3.95 0.00 5.72
N ARG A 43 3.72 1.29 5.87
CA ARG A 43 3.78 2.01 7.14
C ARG A 43 2.42 2.58 7.45
N ILE A 44 2.13 2.65 8.74
CA ILE A 44 1.05 3.47 9.28
C ILE A 44 1.72 4.69 9.89
N GLU A 45 1.37 5.86 9.39
CA GLU A 45 1.94 7.14 9.79
C GLU A 45 0.86 8.07 10.30
N LYS A 46 1.18 8.94 11.26
CA LYS A 46 0.21 9.93 11.76
C LYS A 46 -0.11 10.94 10.65
N PHE A 47 -1.38 11.32 10.52
CA PHE A 47 -1.84 12.28 9.52
C PHE A 47 -3.03 13.07 10.07
N TYR A 48 -2.88 14.39 10.23
CA TYR A 48 -3.92 15.32 10.72
C TYR A 48 -4.77 14.84 11.92
N GLY A 49 -4.15 14.15 12.89
CA GLY A 49 -4.84 13.65 14.09
C GLY A 49 -5.30 12.19 14.02
N ASP A 50 -5.29 11.62 12.81
CA ASP A 50 -5.56 10.24 12.48
C ASP A 50 -4.30 9.59 11.88
N TYR A 51 -4.45 8.70 10.90
CA TYR A 51 -3.38 7.99 10.25
C TYR A 51 -3.53 7.96 8.73
N LYS A 52 -2.42 7.67 8.06
CA LYS A 52 -2.37 7.30 6.65
C LYS A 52 -1.60 6.01 6.45
N LEU A 53 -1.86 5.37 5.32
CA LEU A 53 -1.08 4.22 4.85
C LEU A 53 -0.06 4.69 3.82
N VAL A 54 1.19 4.22 3.94
CA VAL A 54 2.29 4.61 3.05
C VAL A 54 3.01 3.36 2.55
N PHE A 55 3.16 3.24 1.23
CA PHE A 55 4.10 2.29 0.65
C PHE A 55 5.47 2.95 0.59
N CYS A 56 6.33 2.63 1.56
CA CYS A 56 7.73 3.04 1.62
C CYS A 56 8.52 1.97 2.40
N PRO A 57 8.74 0.80 1.77
CA PRO A 57 9.34 -0.36 2.45
C PRO A 57 10.82 -0.12 2.74
N SER A 58 11.26 -0.43 3.97
CA SER A 58 12.67 -0.31 4.39
C SER A 58 13.34 -1.66 4.65
N VAL A 59 12.69 -2.75 4.25
CA VAL A 59 13.16 -4.12 4.48
C VAL A 59 14.27 -4.54 3.51
N CYS A 60 14.46 -3.78 2.43
CA CYS A 60 15.52 -3.98 1.45
C CYS A 60 16.27 -2.66 1.22
N LYS A 61 17.50 -2.55 1.74
CA LYS A 61 18.31 -1.31 1.71
C LYS A 61 18.81 -0.93 0.32
N PHE A 62 18.93 -1.90 -0.58
CA PHE A 62 19.46 -1.71 -1.94
C PHE A 62 18.37 -1.69 -3.02
N CYS A 63 17.12 -1.99 -2.65
CA CYS A 63 16.00 -1.94 -3.59
C CYS A 63 15.64 -0.49 -3.88
N LYS A 64 15.43 -0.16 -5.16
CA LYS A 64 14.77 1.09 -5.54
C LYS A 64 13.28 0.91 -5.34
N VAL A 65 12.73 1.58 -4.34
CA VAL A 65 11.33 1.48 -3.95
C VAL A 65 10.66 2.83 -4.09
N LEU A 66 9.37 2.79 -4.42
CA LEU A 66 8.53 3.98 -4.36
C LEU A 66 8.24 4.31 -2.89
N CYS A 67 8.21 5.60 -2.56
CA CYS A 67 7.72 6.11 -1.28
C CYS A 67 6.55 7.03 -1.57
N ILE A 68 5.35 6.47 -1.53
CA ILE A 68 4.11 7.12 -1.95
C ILE A 68 2.97 6.70 -1.02
N ASP A 69 2.02 7.61 -0.82
CA ASP A 69 0.85 7.38 0.00
C ASP A 69 -0.11 6.40 -0.68
N VAL A 70 -1.00 5.82 0.12
CA VAL A 70 -2.13 5.04 -0.38
C VAL A 70 -3.36 5.94 -0.38
N GLY A 71 -4.02 6.00 -1.53
CA GLY A 71 -5.26 6.73 -1.76
C GLY A 71 -6.39 5.82 -2.25
N ILE A 72 -7.48 6.45 -2.67
CA ILE A 72 -8.61 5.79 -3.32
C ILE A 72 -8.47 5.92 -4.84
N PHE A 73 -8.66 4.81 -5.54
CA PHE A 73 -8.80 4.76 -7.00
C PHE A 73 -10.14 4.12 -7.36
N VAL A 74 -10.96 4.78 -8.18
CA VAL A 74 -12.27 4.27 -8.58
C VAL A 74 -12.20 3.71 -9.99
N ASN A 75 -12.42 2.39 -10.14
CA ASN A 75 -12.47 1.75 -11.44
C ASN A 75 -13.80 1.02 -11.65
N GLY A 76 -14.52 1.33 -12.73
CA GLY A 76 -15.80 0.67 -13.01
C GLY A 76 -16.82 0.78 -11.87
N GLY A 77 -16.76 1.86 -11.07
CA GLY A 77 -17.60 2.04 -9.87
C GLY A 77 -17.12 1.29 -8.62
N VAL A 78 -16.04 0.51 -8.71
CA VAL A 78 -15.40 -0.18 -7.58
C VAL A 78 -14.31 0.71 -6.99
N TRP A 79 -14.32 0.83 -5.66
CA TRP A 79 -13.38 1.63 -4.91
C TRP A 79 -12.20 0.76 -4.48
N HIS A 80 -11.02 1.06 -4.99
CA HIS A 80 -9.79 0.35 -4.69
C HIS A 80 -8.84 1.21 -3.86
N LEU A 81 -8.03 0.55 -3.04
CA LEU A 81 -6.82 1.18 -2.48
C LEU A 81 -5.70 1.09 -3.51
N ALA A 82 -5.02 2.20 -3.77
CA ALA A 82 -3.92 2.27 -4.72
C ALA A 82 -2.87 3.30 -4.29
N LEU A 83 -1.66 3.20 -4.83
CA LEU A 83 -0.66 4.25 -4.66
C LEU A 83 -1.15 5.55 -5.31
N SER A 84 -1.08 6.66 -4.58
CA SER A 84 -1.64 7.93 -5.01
C SER A 84 -0.92 9.12 -4.38
N ASP A 85 -0.87 10.23 -5.12
CA ASP A 85 -0.44 11.53 -4.60
C ASP A 85 -1.54 12.21 -3.75
N VAL A 86 -2.76 11.67 -3.77
CA VAL A 86 -3.88 12.10 -2.92
C VAL A 86 -4.00 11.14 -1.72
N THR A 87 -3.55 11.60 -0.56
CA THR A 87 -3.57 10.82 0.69
C THR A 87 -4.99 10.52 1.16
N PHE A 88 -5.26 9.26 1.52
CA PHE A 88 -6.50 8.87 2.18
C PHE A 88 -6.31 8.73 3.70
N ASN A 89 -7.08 9.50 4.47
CA ASN A 89 -7.05 9.48 5.93
C ASN A 89 -7.81 8.28 6.49
N VAL A 90 -7.25 7.59 7.48
CA VAL A 90 -7.84 6.39 8.10
C VAL A 90 -7.77 6.44 9.62
N THR A 91 -8.85 6.01 10.27
CA THR A 91 -8.93 5.83 11.72
C THR A 91 -9.04 4.34 12.03
N PHE A 92 -8.22 3.83 12.94
CA PHE A 92 -8.29 2.43 13.38
C PHE A 92 -9.20 2.32 14.60
N LEU A 93 -10.36 1.68 14.42
CA LEU A 93 -11.24 1.32 15.52
C LEU A 93 -10.82 -0.04 16.09
N LYS A 94 -10.78 -0.15 17.41
CA LYS A 94 -10.50 -1.42 18.07
C LYS A 94 -11.72 -2.35 17.89
N GLY A 95 -11.49 -3.51 17.30
CA GLY A 95 -12.46 -4.62 17.23
C GLY A 95 -12.36 -5.56 18.41
#